data_AF-A0A5J4UEW3-F1
#
_entry.id   AF-A0A5J4UEW3-F1
#
_cell.length_a   1.000
_cell.length_b   1.000
_cell.length_c   1.000
_cell.angle_alpha   90.00
_cell.angle_beta   90.00
_cell.angle_gamma   90.00
#
_symmetry.space_group_name_H-M   'P 1'
#
loop_
_entity.id
_entity.type
_entity.pdbx_description
1 polymer ?
#
loop_
_entity_poly.entity_id
_entity_poly.type
_entity_poly.pdbx_seq_one_letter_code
_entity_poly.pdbx_strand_id
1 'polypeptide(L)'
;MLEDIYIPPPEFPIQATNSIDPVNLISTFAGCQLIFESDCQFINCSASNFIGGGMSAYINNEGSLIQCLGELLFDNCSSSIIGGGALLNIGDKASIELNKVTCIDCKSGQGAGLNIQLNFNSYFAISGQASFTKCEGSGTGGGICLINQGENVEIKLTGSIEFVDCIGNSGGGMYISSNIDSIIQITGQLSFDNCSSLYYGGGLFLEISESQLSFENLISFKDCSAETGGGIYTEIGEGGQLKLIKQSIFTECKSTSGSGGGIYSDIIDGSLNIKDTTFESCTCTQSGNGGGIALIQGISSIISITNSSFIDCKTISNSSDQRYGWGGAIFIQTQIDAENLNQTYFLMRDLIFTGSEAVNSIGNNIHIQSSNTYNTGIVIALNSLLTVKDTPNLYTSPEYSNYYMGIDQSKVIDGNEPYSDHEPLFVAAQTDSVTKQYYIRSFNSFDENDCSSTSPCKTINYILSQTLPEGFVKGLSVAIINMYIYSMHC
;
A
#
# COMPACT_ATOMS: atom_id res chain seq x y z
N MET A 1 -3.20 -39.18 20.30
CA MET A 1 -1.77 -39.54 20.20
C MET A 1 -1.21 -38.76 19.03
N LEU A 2 -0.15 -37.97 19.19
CA LEU A 2 0.56 -37.42 18.03
C LEU A 2 1.12 -38.62 17.24
N GLU A 3 0.65 -38.80 16.01
CA GLU A 3 1.28 -39.74 15.09
C GLU A 3 2.46 -39.02 14.45
N ASP A 4 3.67 -39.28 14.94
CA ASP A 4 4.89 -38.82 14.31
C ASP A 4 5.16 -39.67 13.07
N ILE A 5 4.96 -39.09 11.90
CA ILE A 5 5.22 -39.72 10.61
C ILE A 5 6.58 -39.25 10.11
N TYR A 6 7.56 -40.15 10.21
CA TYR A 6 8.87 -39.97 9.59
C TYR A 6 8.79 -40.32 8.11
N ILE A 7 9.26 -39.44 7.22
CA ILE A 7 9.29 -39.69 5.78
C ILE A 7 10.67 -40.31 5.43
N PRO A 8 10.78 -41.64 5.23
CA PRO A 8 12.05 -42.26 4.85
C PRO A 8 12.46 -41.87 3.41
N PRO A 9 13.73 -42.12 3.01
CA PRO A 9 14.15 -42.06 1.61
C PRO A 9 13.24 -42.92 0.69
N PRO A 10 13.25 -42.73 -0.65
CA PRO A 10 12.07 -42.79 -1.53
C PRO A 10 11.50 -44.20 -1.82
N GLU A 11 11.19 -45.00 -0.79
CA GLU A 11 10.66 -46.36 -0.99
C GLU A 11 9.15 -46.51 -0.80
N PHE A 12 8.41 -45.61 -0.12
CA PHE A 12 6.95 -45.77 0.04
C PHE A 12 6.16 -44.46 0.21
N PRO A 13 5.06 -44.24 -0.55
CA PRO A 13 4.10 -43.17 -0.26
C PRO A 13 3.30 -43.51 1.02
N ILE A 14 3.16 -42.53 1.92
CA ILE A 14 2.37 -42.64 3.15
C ILE A 14 1.00 -42.00 2.90
N GLN A 15 -0.08 -42.76 3.05
CA GLN A 15 -1.45 -42.25 2.97
C GLN A 15 -1.97 -41.96 4.38
N ALA A 16 -2.33 -40.70 4.66
CA ALA A 16 -3.05 -40.33 5.88
C ALA A 16 -4.51 -40.03 5.51
N THR A 17 -5.47 -40.61 6.23
CA THR A 17 -6.90 -40.31 6.05
C THR A 17 -7.56 -40.16 7.41
N ASN A 18 -8.20 -39.02 7.64
CA ASN A 18 -9.04 -38.68 8.81
C ASN A 18 -8.32 -38.73 10.16
N SER A 19 -7.95 -37.56 10.69
CA SER A 19 -7.38 -37.45 12.03
C SER A 19 -8.20 -36.56 12.96
N ILE A 20 -8.23 -36.93 14.24
CA ILE A 20 -8.70 -36.13 15.38
C ILE A 20 -7.54 -35.59 16.22
N ASP A 21 -6.32 -36.10 15.99
CA ASP A 21 -5.09 -35.66 16.63
C ASP A 21 -4.24 -34.89 15.60
N PRO A 22 -3.40 -33.94 16.05
CA PRO A 22 -2.42 -33.30 15.17
C PRO A 22 -1.46 -34.33 14.56
N VAL A 23 -1.12 -34.17 13.28
CA VAL A 23 -0.11 -35.00 12.60
C VAL A 23 1.21 -34.24 12.48
N ASN A 24 2.31 -34.85 12.90
CA ASN A 24 3.64 -34.31 12.74
C ASN A 24 4.36 -35.01 11.59
N LEU A 25 4.79 -34.24 10.61
CA LEU A 25 5.56 -34.69 9.45
C LEU A 25 6.94 -34.07 9.50
N ILE A 26 7.96 -34.93 9.50
CA ILE A 26 9.35 -34.47 9.51
C ILE A 26 10.12 -35.20 8.39
N SER A 27 10.67 -34.41 7.48
CA SER A 27 11.61 -34.85 6.45
C SER A 27 12.98 -34.19 6.68
N THR A 28 14.00 -35.04 6.86
CA THR A 28 15.40 -34.64 7.11
C THR A 28 16.36 -35.16 6.04
N PHE A 29 15.90 -35.94 5.07
CA PHE A 29 16.75 -36.49 3.99
C PHE A 29 16.40 -35.86 2.64
N ALA A 30 17.37 -35.84 1.72
CA ALA A 30 17.16 -35.38 0.34
C ALA A 30 16.26 -36.34 -0.45
N GLY A 31 15.39 -35.79 -1.30
CA GLY A 31 14.51 -36.56 -2.18
C GLY A 31 13.31 -37.22 -1.49
N CYS A 32 12.99 -36.87 -0.25
CA CYS A 32 11.85 -37.43 0.47
C CYS A 32 10.53 -36.85 -0.05
N GLN A 33 9.61 -37.71 -0.46
CA GLN A 33 8.31 -37.29 -1.01
C GLN A 33 7.15 -37.81 -0.18
N LEU A 34 6.20 -36.94 0.10
CA LEU A 34 4.89 -37.28 0.64
C LEU A 34 3.81 -36.75 -0.30
N ILE A 35 2.94 -37.65 -0.77
CA ILE A 35 1.90 -37.32 -1.73
C ILE A 35 0.55 -37.73 -1.16
N PHE A 36 -0.33 -36.75 -0.96
CA PHE A 36 -1.74 -36.98 -0.66
C PHE A 36 -2.50 -37.15 -1.98
N GLU A 37 -2.72 -38.40 -2.38
CA GLU A 37 -3.39 -38.76 -3.65
C GLU A 37 -4.91 -38.50 -3.64
N SER A 38 -5.50 -38.31 -2.46
CA SER A 38 -6.94 -38.17 -2.23
C SER A 38 -7.21 -37.05 -1.23
N ASP A 39 -8.47 -36.69 -1.06
CA ASP A 39 -8.90 -35.73 -0.04
C ASP A 39 -8.53 -36.21 1.36
N CYS A 40 -7.98 -35.31 2.17
CA CYS A 40 -7.53 -35.55 3.54
C CYS A 40 -8.18 -34.54 4.48
N GLN A 41 -8.68 -35.02 5.61
CA GLN A 41 -9.45 -34.21 6.57
C GLN A 41 -8.84 -34.28 7.97
N PHE A 42 -8.72 -33.11 8.59
CA PHE A 42 -8.33 -32.90 9.97
C PHE A 42 -9.49 -32.17 10.65
N ILE A 43 -10.15 -32.81 11.61
CA ILE A 43 -11.40 -32.29 12.18
C ILE A 43 -11.28 -32.30 13.70
N ASN A 44 -11.52 -31.15 14.33
CA ASN A 44 -11.42 -30.93 15.78
C ASN A 44 -10.03 -31.23 16.35
N CYS A 45 -8.97 -31.14 15.54
CA CYS A 45 -7.60 -31.34 16.02
C CYS A 45 -7.16 -30.15 16.87
N SER A 46 -6.43 -30.39 17.97
CA SER A 46 -5.92 -29.30 18.81
C SER A 46 -4.52 -29.58 19.35
N ALA A 47 -3.66 -28.57 19.25
CA ALA A 47 -2.30 -28.57 19.76
C ALA A 47 -2.17 -27.49 20.86
N SER A 48 -2.43 -27.89 22.12
CA SER A 48 -2.45 -26.97 23.26
C SER A 48 -1.06 -26.51 23.71
N ASN A 49 -0.04 -27.35 23.56
CA ASN A 49 1.36 -27.07 23.92
C ASN A 49 2.32 -27.13 22.72
N PHE A 50 1.76 -27.27 21.51
CA PHE A 50 2.52 -27.49 20.28
C PHE A 50 1.94 -26.64 19.13
N ILE A 51 2.64 -26.65 18.01
CA ILE A 51 2.32 -25.93 16.77
C ILE A 51 1.65 -26.87 15.77
N GLY A 52 0.90 -26.32 14.81
CA GLY A 52 0.22 -27.11 13.77
C GLY A 52 -0.93 -27.91 14.34
N GLY A 53 -2.08 -27.28 14.56
CA GLY A 53 -3.23 -27.89 15.23
C GLY A 53 -3.78 -29.12 14.51
N GLY A 54 -3.89 -29.09 13.20
CA GLY A 54 -4.18 -30.27 12.37
C GLY A 54 -2.90 -30.95 11.86
N MET A 55 -1.97 -30.17 11.33
CA MET A 55 -0.73 -30.69 10.75
C MET A 55 0.48 -29.80 11.06
N SER A 56 1.62 -30.40 11.36
CA SER A 56 2.90 -29.72 11.50
C SER A 56 3.91 -30.39 10.59
N ALA A 57 4.34 -29.70 9.53
CA ALA A 57 5.23 -30.25 8.52
C ALA A 57 6.56 -29.51 8.47
N TYR A 58 7.66 -30.25 8.60
CA TYR A 58 9.03 -29.78 8.44
C TYR A 58 9.68 -30.52 7.29
N ILE A 59 10.02 -29.80 6.22
CA ILE A 59 10.63 -30.40 5.04
C ILE A 59 11.93 -29.70 4.69
N ASN A 60 12.98 -30.46 4.38
CA ASN A 60 14.31 -29.93 4.09
C ASN A 60 14.99 -30.72 2.96
N ASN A 61 16.02 -30.10 2.38
CA ASN A 61 16.90 -30.63 1.36
C ASN A 61 16.31 -30.73 -0.04
N GLU A 62 17.22 -30.78 -1.01
CA GLU A 62 16.92 -30.85 -2.43
C GLU A 62 16.04 -32.06 -2.79
N GLY A 63 15.02 -31.79 -3.61
CA GLY A 63 14.11 -32.80 -4.13
C GLY A 63 13.07 -33.30 -3.12
N SER A 64 13.07 -32.80 -1.88
CA SER A 64 12.03 -33.11 -0.91
C SER A 64 10.74 -32.39 -1.26
N LEU A 65 9.62 -33.12 -1.27
CA LEU A 65 8.32 -32.65 -1.73
C LEU A 65 7.19 -33.10 -0.78
N ILE A 66 6.33 -32.17 -0.36
CA ILE A 66 4.96 -32.50 0.07
C ILE A 66 4.01 -32.02 -1.02
N GLN A 67 3.24 -32.93 -1.59
CA GLN A 67 2.26 -32.62 -2.62
C GLN A 67 0.88 -33.10 -2.19
N CYS A 68 -0.14 -32.25 -2.34
CA CYS A 68 -1.53 -32.68 -2.22
C CYS A 68 -2.25 -32.55 -3.56
N LEU A 69 -2.69 -33.69 -4.10
CA LEU A 69 -3.46 -33.76 -5.34
C LEU A 69 -4.96 -33.57 -5.10
N GLY A 70 -5.45 -34.00 -3.94
CA GLY A 70 -6.83 -33.79 -3.48
C GLY A 70 -7.02 -32.48 -2.70
N GLU A 71 -8.03 -32.49 -1.83
CA GLU A 71 -8.30 -31.43 -0.86
C GLU A 71 -7.64 -31.70 0.49
N LEU A 72 -6.94 -30.71 1.05
CA LEU A 72 -6.62 -30.66 2.48
C LEU A 72 -7.66 -29.83 3.23
N LEU A 73 -8.50 -30.50 4.03
CA LEU A 73 -9.49 -29.87 4.88
C LEU A 73 -9.00 -29.81 6.33
N PHE A 74 -9.01 -28.61 6.90
CA PHE A 74 -8.84 -28.34 8.33
C PHE A 74 -10.14 -27.72 8.86
N ASP A 75 -10.87 -28.44 9.69
CA ASP A 75 -12.16 -28.00 10.26
C ASP A 75 -12.08 -27.97 11.79
N ASN A 76 -12.28 -26.78 12.36
CA ASN A 76 -12.19 -26.53 13.79
C ASN A 76 -10.85 -26.99 14.41
N CYS A 77 -9.75 -26.77 13.68
CA CYS A 77 -8.40 -27.08 14.15
C CYS A 77 -7.80 -25.90 14.93
N SER A 78 -7.01 -26.18 15.99
CA SER A 78 -6.43 -25.11 16.80
C SER A 78 -5.02 -25.38 17.30
N SER A 79 -4.21 -24.32 17.40
CA SER A 79 -2.92 -24.33 18.10
C SER A 79 -2.86 -23.12 19.05
N SER A 80 -2.16 -23.23 20.17
CA SER A 80 -1.96 -22.08 21.06
C SER A 80 -0.97 -21.04 20.53
N ILE A 81 -0.11 -21.40 19.56
CA ILE A 81 0.98 -20.54 19.11
C ILE A 81 0.91 -20.29 17.61
N ILE A 82 1.06 -21.32 16.78
CA ILE A 82 1.28 -21.17 15.33
C ILE A 82 0.53 -22.27 14.57
N GLY A 83 -0.14 -21.89 13.47
CA GLY A 83 -0.70 -22.83 12.51
C GLY A 83 -1.90 -23.58 13.09
N GLY A 84 -3.08 -22.96 13.10
CA GLY A 84 -4.27 -23.61 13.67
C GLY A 84 -4.68 -24.84 12.86
N GLY A 85 -4.84 -24.68 11.55
CA GLY A 85 -4.96 -25.79 10.61
C GLY A 85 -3.62 -26.48 10.40
N ALA A 86 -2.63 -25.77 9.85
CA ALA A 86 -1.29 -26.32 9.67
C ALA A 86 -0.13 -25.33 9.87
N LEU A 87 1.00 -25.87 10.33
CA LEU A 87 2.32 -25.27 10.17
C LEU A 87 3.07 -25.96 9.03
N LEU A 88 3.59 -25.19 8.10
CA LEU A 88 4.37 -25.64 6.95
C LEU A 88 5.74 -24.93 6.98
N ASN A 89 6.76 -25.62 7.48
CA ASN A 89 8.14 -25.12 7.50
C ASN A 89 8.95 -25.76 6.37
N ILE A 90 9.40 -24.93 5.43
CA ILE A 90 10.03 -25.32 4.18
C ILE A 90 11.48 -24.85 4.19
N GLY A 91 12.38 -25.80 4.36
CA GLY A 91 13.83 -25.63 4.43
C GLY A 91 14.50 -25.61 3.06
N ASP A 92 15.84 -25.68 3.08
CA ASP A 92 16.69 -25.50 1.91
C ASP A 92 16.30 -26.42 0.74
N LYS A 93 15.93 -25.82 -0.41
CA LYS A 93 15.57 -26.52 -1.67
C LYS A 93 14.40 -27.50 -1.59
N ALA A 94 13.56 -27.39 -0.55
CA ALA A 94 12.36 -28.21 -0.42
C ALA A 94 11.14 -27.52 -1.05
N SER A 95 10.12 -28.33 -1.34
CA SER A 95 8.90 -27.86 -2.02
C SER A 95 7.63 -28.34 -1.32
N ILE A 96 6.65 -27.45 -1.22
CA ILE A 96 5.27 -27.82 -0.88
C ILE A 96 4.31 -27.32 -1.95
N GLU A 97 3.49 -28.24 -2.47
CA GLU A 97 2.53 -28.00 -3.55
C GLU A 97 1.13 -28.45 -3.14
N LEU A 98 0.21 -27.50 -3.00
CA LEU A 98 -1.15 -27.78 -2.59
C LEU A 98 -2.11 -27.48 -3.75
N ASN A 99 -2.93 -28.46 -4.13
CA ASN A 99 -3.96 -28.26 -5.13
C ASN A 99 -5.19 -27.57 -4.53
N LYS A 100 -5.81 -28.16 -3.51
CA LYS A 100 -6.98 -27.58 -2.84
C LYS A 100 -6.81 -27.56 -1.32
N VAL A 101 -7.13 -26.42 -0.69
CA VAL A 101 -7.05 -26.26 0.78
C VAL A 101 -8.29 -25.57 1.32
N THR A 102 -8.90 -26.13 2.35
CA THR A 102 -10.04 -25.52 3.03
C THR A 102 -9.77 -25.47 4.53
N CYS A 103 -9.83 -24.27 5.11
CA CYS A 103 -9.70 -24.04 6.54
C CYS A 103 -10.99 -23.39 7.06
N ILE A 104 -11.64 -24.03 8.03
CA ILE A 104 -12.90 -23.58 8.63
C ILE A 104 -12.72 -23.50 10.13
N ASP A 105 -13.11 -22.37 10.73
CA ASP A 105 -13.14 -22.16 12.19
C ASP A 105 -11.78 -22.48 12.88
N CYS A 106 -10.66 -22.31 12.16
CA CYS A 106 -9.35 -22.62 12.70
C CYS A 106 -8.80 -21.48 13.58
N LYS A 107 -8.05 -21.81 14.63
CA LYS A 107 -7.58 -20.82 15.63
C LYS A 107 -6.09 -20.94 15.95
N SER A 108 -5.37 -19.82 15.98
CA SER A 108 -3.99 -19.82 16.50
C SER A 108 -3.48 -18.42 16.89
N GLY A 109 -2.27 -18.34 17.43
CA GLY A 109 -1.58 -17.05 17.59
C GLY A 109 -1.09 -16.46 16.25
N GLN A 110 -0.66 -17.30 15.30
CA GLN A 110 -0.18 -16.87 13.99
C GLN A 110 -0.56 -17.88 12.89
N GLY A 111 -1.23 -17.43 11.84
CA GLY A 111 -1.65 -18.29 10.73
C GLY A 111 -2.72 -19.27 11.17
N ALA A 112 -3.93 -18.80 11.50
CA ALA A 112 -4.95 -19.68 12.09
C ALA A 112 -5.39 -20.78 11.13
N GLY A 113 -5.54 -20.50 9.83
CA GLY A 113 -5.61 -21.56 8.82
C GLY A 113 -4.24 -22.19 8.59
N LEU A 114 -3.36 -21.45 7.93
CA LEU A 114 -1.99 -21.90 7.61
C LEU A 114 -0.95 -20.93 8.13
N ASN A 115 0.11 -21.46 8.73
CA ASN A 115 1.37 -20.75 8.92
C ASN A 115 2.43 -21.36 8.00
N ILE A 116 3.08 -20.53 7.18
CA ILE A 116 4.07 -20.95 6.19
C ILE A 116 5.37 -20.23 6.48
N GLN A 117 6.43 -20.99 6.74
CA GLN A 117 7.77 -20.48 7.02
C GLN A 117 8.70 -20.96 5.92
N LEU A 118 9.29 -20.02 5.19
CA LEU A 118 10.14 -20.28 4.03
C LEU A 118 11.58 -19.92 4.35
N ASN A 119 12.51 -20.83 4.06
CA ASN A 119 13.95 -20.60 4.15
C ASN A 119 14.57 -20.58 2.74
N PHE A 120 15.89 -20.57 2.63
CA PHE A 120 16.63 -20.44 1.38
C PHE A 120 16.18 -21.41 0.27
N ASN A 121 16.10 -20.94 -0.97
CA ASN A 121 15.80 -21.76 -2.16
C ASN A 121 14.51 -22.60 -2.05
N SER A 122 13.57 -22.21 -1.19
CA SER A 122 12.34 -22.97 -0.97
C SER A 122 11.23 -22.57 -1.94
N TYR A 123 10.32 -23.51 -2.19
CA TYR A 123 9.19 -23.33 -3.08
C TYR A 123 7.87 -23.67 -2.38
N PHE A 124 6.92 -22.74 -2.44
CA PHE A 124 5.56 -22.97 -1.97
C PHE A 124 4.53 -22.59 -3.03
N ALA A 125 3.56 -23.46 -3.24
CA ALA A 125 2.47 -23.17 -4.17
C ALA A 125 1.10 -23.62 -3.66
N ILE A 126 0.10 -22.78 -3.95
CA ILE A 126 -1.32 -23.16 -3.97
C ILE A 126 -1.81 -22.92 -5.40
N SER A 127 -2.04 -24.00 -6.14
CA SER A 127 -2.28 -23.93 -7.58
C SER A 127 -3.75 -24.03 -7.99
N GLY A 128 -4.60 -24.69 -7.19
CA GLY A 128 -6.02 -24.90 -7.47
C GLY A 128 -6.94 -23.91 -6.75
N GLN A 129 -7.57 -24.33 -5.65
CA GLN A 129 -8.53 -23.50 -4.89
C GLN A 129 -8.19 -23.49 -3.42
N ALA A 130 -8.27 -22.34 -2.76
CA ALA A 130 -8.20 -22.30 -1.31
C ALA A 130 -9.28 -21.41 -0.69
N SER A 131 -9.80 -21.82 0.46
CA SER A 131 -10.83 -21.09 1.19
C SER A 131 -10.53 -21.06 2.68
N PHE A 132 -10.55 -19.88 3.26
CA PHE A 132 -10.36 -19.63 4.68
C PHE A 132 -11.61 -18.96 5.22
N THR A 133 -12.33 -19.64 6.10
CA THR A 133 -13.60 -19.14 6.63
C THR A 133 -13.57 -19.11 8.14
N LYS A 134 -13.84 -17.95 8.74
CA LYS A 134 -13.88 -17.75 10.20
C LYS A 134 -12.62 -18.19 10.94
N CYS A 135 -11.49 -18.14 10.26
CA CYS A 135 -10.20 -18.41 10.87
C CYS A 135 -9.77 -17.20 11.72
N GLU A 136 -9.37 -17.45 12.96
CA GLU A 136 -9.12 -16.43 13.97
C GLU A 136 -7.68 -16.53 14.51
N GLY A 137 -6.86 -15.55 14.11
CA GLY A 137 -5.51 -15.34 14.59
C GLY A 137 -5.48 -14.35 15.74
N SER A 138 -5.08 -14.75 16.96
CA SER A 138 -4.91 -13.80 18.07
C SER A 138 -3.66 -12.90 17.91
N GLY A 139 -2.96 -13.02 16.79
CA GLY A 139 -1.76 -12.28 16.40
C GLY A 139 -1.80 -12.00 14.89
N THR A 140 -0.99 -12.66 14.08
CA THR A 140 -0.87 -12.34 12.64
C THR A 140 -1.54 -13.37 11.74
N GLY A 141 -2.18 -12.92 10.65
CA GLY A 141 -2.71 -13.80 9.61
C GLY A 141 -3.84 -14.70 10.09
N GLY A 142 -5.08 -14.21 10.10
CA GLY A 142 -6.23 -15.02 10.51
C GLY A 142 -6.41 -16.25 9.61
N GLY A 143 -6.39 -16.07 8.28
CA GLY A 143 -6.34 -17.18 7.33
C GLY A 143 -4.93 -17.73 7.15
N ILE A 144 -4.04 -16.93 6.56
CA ILE A 144 -2.65 -17.31 6.25
C ILE A 144 -1.66 -16.35 6.92
N CYS A 145 -0.61 -16.89 7.53
CA CYS A 145 0.59 -16.14 7.89
C CYS A 145 1.79 -16.72 7.11
N LEU A 146 2.45 -15.88 6.32
CA LEU A 146 3.51 -16.26 5.40
C LEU A 146 4.78 -15.46 5.77
N ILE A 147 5.82 -16.16 6.22
CA ILE A 147 7.07 -15.56 6.69
C ILE A 147 8.21 -16.09 5.82
N ASN A 148 8.84 -15.17 5.08
CA ASN A 148 10.03 -15.47 4.29
C ASN A 148 11.29 -15.09 5.07
N GLN A 149 12.16 -16.07 5.33
CA GLN A 149 13.40 -15.96 6.10
C GLN A 149 14.64 -16.30 5.27
N GLY A 150 14.51 -16.53 3.96
CA GLY A 150 15.64 -16.94 3.12
C GLY A 150 15.66 -16.30 1.74
N GLU A 151 16.83 -16.33 1.12
CA GLU A 151 17.06 -15.89 -0.27
C GLU A 151 16.49 -16.90 -1.29
N ASN A 152 16.20 -16.42 -2.50
CA ASN A 152 15.71 -17.24 -3.62
C ASN A 152 14.44 -18.05 -3.31
N VAL A 153 13.56 -17.48 -2.48
CA VAL A 153 12.26 -18.07 -2.18
C VAL A 153 11.27 -17.77 -3.29
N GLU A 154 10.53 -18.80 -3.70
CA GLU A 154 9.47 -18.69 -4.69
C GLU A 154 8.12 -19.06 -4.07
N ILE A 155 7.20 -18.10 -4.07
CA ILE A 155 5.82 -18.28 -3.61
C ILE A 155 4.90 -18.11 -4.81
N LYS A 156 4.13 -19.15 -5.11
CA LYS A 156 3.17 -19.20 -6.21
C LYS A 156 1.76 -19.47 -5.71
N LEU A 157 1.03 -18.39 -5.43
CA LEU A 157 -0.41 -18.44 -5.26
C LEU A 157 -1.03 -18.19 -6.62
N THR A 158 -1.38 -19.24 -7.35
CA THR A 158 -1.93 -19.14 -8.72
C THR A 158 -3.41 -19.52 -8.80
N GLY A 159 -3.92 -20.15 -7.74
CA GLY A 159 -5.32 -20.56 -7.62
C GLY A 159 -6.30 -19.43 -7.32
N SER A 160 -7.57 -19.79 -7.16
CA SER A 160 -8.59 -18.91 -6.58
C SER A 160 -8.55 -19.04 -5.06
N ILE A 161 -8.29 -17.94 -4.34
CA ILE A 161 -8.11 -17.96 -2.88
C ILE A 161 -9.07 -16.98 -2.23
N GLU A 162 -9.93 -17.51 -1.36
CA GLU A 162 -10.98 -16.74 -0.69
C GLU A 162 -10.75 -16.70 0.82
N PHE A 163 -10.88 -15.52 1.41
CA PHE A 163 -10.87 -15.27 2.85
C PHE A 163 -12.20 -14.64 3.24
N VAL A 164 -12.93 -15.27 4.14
CA VAL A 164 -14.27 -14.85 4.56
C VAL A 164 -14.36 -14.84 6.08
N ASP A 165 -14.77 -13.71 6.66
CA ASP A 165 -14.92 -13.52 8.10
C ASP A 165 -13.64 -13.86 8.91
N CYS A 166 -12.45 -13.71 8.31
CA CYS A 166 -11.19 -13.97 9.00
C CYS A 166 -10.80 -12.81 9.92
N ILE A 167 -10.23 -13.14 11.07
CA ILE A 167 -9.90 -12.15 12.11
C ILE A 167 -8.42 -12.29 12.50
N GLY A 168 -7.74 -11.16 12.64
CA GLY A 168 -6.34 -11.06 13.07
C GLY A 168 -6.11 -9.87 14.01
N ASN A 169 -4.91 -9.74 14.57
CA ASN A 169 -4.40 -8.43 15.04
C ASN A 169 -3.74 -7.66 13.89
N SER A 170 -3.05 -8.38 13.00
CA SER A 170 -2.53 -7.85 11.74
C SER A 170 -2.79 -8.82 10.59
N GLY A 171 -3.42 -8.36 9.52
CA GLY A 171 -3.75 -9.20 8.36
C GLY A 171 -4.86 -10.19 8.68
N GLY A 172 -6.11 -9.72 8.70
CA GLY A 172 -7.25 -10.53 9.13
C GLY A 172 -7.43 -11.76 8.26
N GLY A 173 -7.35 -11.59 6.93
CA GLY A 173 -7.24 -12.71 6.01
C GLY A 173 -5.81 -13.24 5.90
N MET A 174 -4.86 -12.35 5.58
CA MET A 174 -3.49 -12.77 5.26
C MET A 174 -2.43 -11.80 5.80
N TYR A 175 -1.31 -12.36 6.25
CA TYR A 175 -0.12 -11.64 6.67
C TYR A 175 1.08 -12.15 5.85
N ILE A 176 1.85 -11.24 5.26
CA ILE A 176 3.11 -11.58 4.56
C ILE A 176 4.23 -10.70 5.10
N SER A 177 5.34 -11.31 5.50
CA SER A 177 6.60 -10.63 5.82
C SER A 177 7.73 -11.22 4.98
N SER A 178 8.42 -10.36 4.22
CA SER A 178 9.56 -10.72 3.36
C SER A 178 10.60 -9.61 3.41
N ASN A 179 11.70 -9.87 4.10
CA ASN A 179 12.73 -8.88 4.41
C ASN A 179 14.10 -9.23 3.80
N ILE A 180 14.12 -10.07 2.76
CA ILE A 180 15.34 -10.60 2.14
C ILE A 180 15.07 -10.75 0.64
N ASP A 181 16.04 -10.38 -0.21
CA ASP A 181 15.96 -10.39 -1.68
C ASP A 181 15.20 -11.60 -2.25
N SER A 182 13.92 -11.36 -2.58
CA SER A 182 12.96 -12.37 -3.01
C SER A 182 11.95 -11.77 -3.97
N ILE A 183 11.48 -12.60 -4.91
CA ILE A 183 10.46 -12.23 -5.89
C ILE A 183 9.20 -13.05 -5.60
N ILE A 184 8.17 -12.38 -5.10
CA ILE A 184 6.87 -12.95 -4.75
C ILE A 184 5.87 -12.55 -5.83
N GLN A 185 5.40 -13.53 -6.58
CA GLN A 185 4.40 -13.33 -7.64
C GLN A 185 3.11 -14.06 -7.30
N ILE A 186 2.10 -13.28 -6.93
CA ILE A 186 0.75 -13.77 -6.71
C ILE A 186 -0.02 -13.57 -8.00
N THR A 187 -0.25 -14.67 -8.71
CA THR A 187 -0.94 -14.69 -10.02
C THR A 187 -2.35 -15.28 -9.91
N GLY A 188 -2.78 -15.66 -8.71
CA GLY A 188 -4.13 -16.11 -8.42
C GLY A 188 -5.13 -14.96 -8.31
N GLN A 189 -6.41 -15.30 -8.29
CA GLN A 189 -7.46 -14.37 -7.90
C GLN A 189 -7.66 -14.47 -6.39
N LEU A 190 -7.56 -13.35 -5.70
CA LEU A 190 -7.68 -13.30 -4.24
C LEU A 190 -8.88 -12.44 -3.84
N SER A 191 -9.72 -12.94 -2.94
CA SER A 191 -10.82 -12.16 -2.37
C SER A 191 -10.81 -12.18 -0.85
N PHE A 192 -10.97 -11.01 -0.25
CA PHE A 192 -11.13 -10.82 1.19
C PHE A 192 -12.51 -10.20 1.42
N ASP A 193 -13.41 -10.93 2.08
CA ASP A 193 -14.78 -10.50 2.37
C ASP A 193 -15.01 -10.50 3.88
N ASN A 194 -15.35 -9.33 4.42
CA ASN A 194 -15.61 -9.12 5.84
C ASN A 194 -14.45 -9.58 6.76
N CYS A 195 -13.21 -9.44 6.29
CA CYS A 195 -12.02 -9.71 7.10
C CYS A 195 -11.70 -8.52 8.01
N SER A 196 -11.29 -8.79 9.25
CA SER A 196 -10.99 -7.71 10.20
C SER A 196 -9.67 -7.92 10.92
N SER A 197 -9.02 -6.81 11.27
CA SER A 197 -7.85 -6.80 12.14
C SER A 197 -8.01 -5.82 13.29
N LEU A 198 -7.45 -6.16 14.44
CA LEU A 198 -7.45 -5.22 15.57
C LEU A 198 -6.63 -3.97 15.25
N TYR A 199 -5.45 -4.13 14.65
CA TYR A 199 -4.50 -3.02 14.44
C TYR A 199 -4.31 -2.68 12.96
N TYR A 200 -3.86 -3.63 12.14
CA TYR A 200 -3.31 -3.30 10.83
C TYR A 200 -3.80 -4.24 9.73
N GLY A 201 -4.34 -3.70 8.64
CA GLY A 201 -4.64 -4.49 7.44
C GLY A 201 -5.78 -5.46 7.67
N GLY A 202 -7.04 -5.00 7.56
CA GLY A 202 -8.20 -5.82 7.85
C GLY A 202 -8.27 -7.08 6.98
N GLY A 203 -7.98 -6.94 5.69
CA GLY A 203 -7.78 -8.07 4.79
C GLY A 203 -6.33 -8.57 4.80
N LEU A 204 -5.38 -7.67 4.56
CA LEU A 204 -3.99 -8.01 4.28
C LEU A 204 -3.01 -7.08 5.00
N PHE A 205 -1.99 -7.67 5.62
CA PHE A 205 -0.81 -6.97 6.11
C PHE A 205 0.43 -7.39 5.32
N LEU A 206 1.24 -6.41 4.90
CA LEU A 206 2.49 -6.63 4.18
C LEU A 206 3.66 -5.90 4.86
N GLU A 207 4.75 -6.62 5.09
CA GLU A 207 6.07 -6.08 5.41
C GLU A 207 7.04 -6.52 4.32
N ILE A 208 7.55 -5.57 3.53
CA ILE A 208 8.32 -5.82 2.32
C ILE A 208 9.60 -5.00 2.35
N SER A 209 10.71 -5.66 2.72
CA SER A 209 12.06 -5.09 2.67
C SER A 209 12.94 -5.91 1.73
N GLU A 210 13.74 -5.24 0.92
CA GLU A 210 14.63 -5.84 -0.10
C GLU A 210 13.92 -6.76 -1.11
N SER A 211 12.59 -6.87 -1.07
CA SER A 211 11.79 -7.88 -1.79
C SER A 211 10.85 -7.24 -2.81
N GLN A 212 10.46 -7.99 -3.83
CA GLN A 212 9.46 -7.56 -4.81
C GLN A 212 8.20 -8.41 -4.69
N LEU A 213 7.08 -7.80 -4.30
CA LEU A 213 5.77 -8.44 -4.26
C LEU A 213 4.86 -7.85 -5.34
N SER A 214 4.28 -8.72 -6.15
CA SER A 214 3.36 -8.33 -7.22
C SER A 214 2.10 -9.18 -7.20
N PHE A 215 0.96 -8.50 -7.25
CA PHE A 215 -0.33 -9.09 -7.57
C PHE A 215 -0.57 -8.86 -9.06
N GLU A 216 -0.62 -9.95 -9.83
CA GLU A 216 -0.68 -9.94 -11.30
C GLU A 216 -2.07 -10.24 -11.85
N ASN A 217 -3.05 -10.43 -10.97
CA ASN A 217 -4.45 -10.68 -11.28
C ASN A 217 -5.38 -9.94 -10.31
N LEU A 218 -6.69 -10.06 -10.55
CA LEU A 218 -7.72 -9.43 -9.72
C LEU A 218 -7.53 -9.80 -8.24
N ILE A 219 -7.42 -8.77 -7.41
CA ILE A 219 -7.51 -8.88 -5.96
C ILE A 219 -8.62 -7.94 -5.47
N SER A 220 -9.53 -8.48 -4.65
CA SER A 220 -10.68 -7.73 -4.14
C SER A 220 -10.75 -7.74 -2.62
N PHE A 221 -11.03 -6.59 -2.05
CA PHE A 221 -11.29 -6.40 -0.62
C PHE A 221 -12.68 -5.82 -0.47
N LYS A 222 -13.53 -6.47 0.31
CA LYS A 222 -14.90 -6.06 0.57
C LYS A 222 -15.18 -6.11 2.06
N ASP A 223 -15.76 -5.04 2.60
CA ASP A 223 -16.14 -4.93 4.01
C ASP A 223 -14.98 -5.19 5.00
N CYS A 224 -13.73 -4.99 4.56
CA CYS A 224 -12.57 -5.22 5.39
C CYS A 224 -12.37 -4.06 6.37
N SER A 225 -11.96 -4.35 7.61
CA SER A 225 -11.77 -3.30 8.63
C SER A 225 -10.56 -3.48 9.54
N ALA A 226 -9.92 -2.38 9.92
CA ALA A 226 -8.83 -2.34 10.89
C ALA A 226 -8.76 -1.00 11.63
N GLU A 227 -7.90 -0.89 12.65
CA GLU A 227 -7.52 0.42 13.19
C GLU A 227 -6.86 1.29 12.13
N THR A 228 -5.91 0.75 11.34
CA THR A 228 -5.25 1.45 10.21
C THR A 228 -5.16 0.51 9.00
N GLY A 229 -5.44 1.01 7.79
CA GLY A 229 -5.41 0.20 6.57
C GLY A 229 -6.56 -0.81 6.54
N GLY A 230 -7.80 -0.35 6.34
CA GLY A 230 -8.98 -1.22 6.44
C GLY A 230 -8.93 -2.44 5.51
N GLY A 231 -8.53 -2.24 4.25
CA GLY A 231 -8.24 -3.34 3.32
C GLY A 231 -6.81 -3.87 3.51
N ILE A 232 -5.83 -3.03 3.21
CA ILE A 232 -4.39 -3.35 3.27
C ILE A 232 -3.66 -2.36 4.17
N TYR A 233 -2.74 -2.88 4.98
CA TYR A 233 -1.67 -2.11 5.59
C TYR A 233 -0.32 -2.59 5.06
N THR A 234 0.57 -1.67 4.70
CA THR A 234 1.90 -2.02 4.17
C THR A 234 3.04 -1.20 4.77
N GLU A 235 4.14 -1.88 5.08
CA GLU A 235 5.45 -1.30 5.36
C GLU A 235 6.40 -1.72 4.24
N ILE A 236 6.97 -0.74 3.53
CA ILE A 236 7.86 -0.99 2.39
C ILE A 236 9.20 -0.30 2.65
N GLY A 237 10.25 -1.09 2.82
CA GLY A 237 11.58 -0.65 3.25
C GLY A 237 12.68 -1.03 2.25
N GLU A 238 13.84 -0.36 2.32
CA GLU A 238 15.13 -0.92 1.87
C GLU A 238 15.11 -1.48 0.42
N GLY A 239 14.59 -0.72 -0.54
CA GLY A 239 14.47 -1.12 -1.94
C GLY A 239 13.28 -2.03 -2.26
N GLY A 240 12.47 -2.38 -1.27
CA GLY A 240 11.27 -3.19 -1.39
C GLY A 240 10.24 -2.61 -2.37
N GLN A 241 9.47 -3.47 -3.02
CA GLN A 241 8.53 -3.07 -4.07
C GLN A 241 7.19 -3.78 -3.93
N LEU A 242 6.11 -3.01 -3.92
CA LEU A 242 4.75 -3.53 -4.01
C LEU A 242 4.08 -3.08 -5.31
N LYS A 243 3.57 -4.05 -6.07
CA LYS A 243 2.81 -3.82 -7.31
C LYS A 243 1.40 -4.39 -7.17
N LEU A 244 0.42 -3.50 -7.23
CA LEU A 244 -1.01 -3.78 -7.37
C LEU A 244 -1.42 -3.32 -8.77
N ILE A 245 -1.25 -4.21 -9.74
CA ILE A 245 -1.47 -3.93 -11.15
C ILE A 245 -2.49 -4.95 -11.64
N LYS A 246 -3.64 -4.53 -12.21
CA LYS A 246 -4.72 -5.35 -12.85
C LYS A 246 -6.08 -5.35 -12.14
N GLN A 247 -6.79 -4.22 -12.18
CA GLN A 247 -8.23 -4.17 -11.86
C GLN A 247 -8.57 -4.51 -10.41
N SER A 248 -7.65 -4.30 -9.46
CA SER A 248 -7.93 -4.50 -8.04
C SER A 248 -9.12 -3.66 -7.57
N ILE A 249 -9.88 -4.17 -6.60
CA ILE A 249 -11.12 -3.56 -6.13
C ILE A 249 -11.12 -3.49 -4.60
N PHE A 250 -11.45 -2.32 -4.07
CA PHE A 250 -11.67 -2.09 -2.65
C PHE A 250 -13.07 -1.51 -2.51
N THR A 251 -13.94 -2.20 -1.78
CA THR A 251 -15.34 -1.81 -1.60
C THR A 251 -15.67 -1.80 -0.11
N GLU A 252 -16.15 -0.67 0.40
CA GLU A 252 -16.61 -0.53 1.79
C GLU A 252 -15.52 -0.86 2.85
N CYS A 253 -14.24 -0.79 2.47
CA CYS A 253 -13.14 -0.99 3.41
C CYS A 253 -13.04 0.20 4.38
N LYS A 254 -12.82 -0.09 5.67
CA LYS A 254 -12.87 0.91 6.73
C LYS A 254 -11.68 0.88 7.68
N SER A 255 -11.11 2.07 7.90
CA SER A 255 -10.22 2.34 9.02
C SER A 255 -11.00 2.97 10.19
N THR A 256 -10.85 2.43 11.39
CA THR A 256 -11.74 2.74 12.53
C THR A 256 -11.25 3.87 13.43
N SER A 257 -9.93 4.09 13.51
CA SER A 257 -9.34 5.19 14.29
C SER A 257 -8.03 5.73 13.70
N GLY A 258 -7.45 5.07 12.72
CA GLY A 258 -6.28 5.50 11.97
C GLY A 258 -6.60 5.82 10.51
N SER A 259 -5.58 5.88 9.66
CA SER A 259 -5.68 6.35 8.27
C SER A 259 -5.85 5.21 7.25
N GLY A 260 -6.28 5.54 6.04
CA GLY A 260 -6.32 4.60 4.91
C GLY A 260 -7.45 3.58 5.02
N GLY A 261 -8.67 3.94 4.63
CA GLY A 261 -9.80 3.00 4.65
C GLY A 261 -9.59 1.81 3.73
N GLY A 262 -9.14 2.05 2.50
CA GLY A 262 -8.70 1.00 1.58
C GLY A 262 -7.27 0.55 1.87
N ILE A 263 -6.30 1.46 1.73
CA ILE A 263 -4.88 1.18 1.90
C ILE A 263 -4.22 2.22 2.82
N TYR A 264 -3.41 1.75 3.76
CA TYR A 264 -2.37 2.54 4.40
C TYR A 264 -1.00 2.01 3.97
N SER A 265 -0.06 2.90 3.65
CA SER A 265 1.33 2.51 3.36
C SER A 265 2.33 3.47 3.99
N ASP A 266 3.31 2.91 4.70
CA ASP A 266 4.56 3.59 5.05
C ASP A 266 5.68 3.10 4.12
N ILE A 267 6.36 4.03 3.45
CA ILE A 267 7.32 3.73 2.38
C ILE A 267 8.62 4.46 2.70
N ILE A 268 9.66 3.71 3.06
CA ILE A 268 10.98 4.23 3.42
C ILE A 268 12.02 3.56 2.52
N ASP A 269 12.50 4.29 1.52
CA ASP A 269 13.44 3.74 0.51
C ASP A 269 12.85 2.61 -0.34
N GLY A 270 11.52 2.53 -0.43
CA GLY A 270 10.80 1.51 -1.19
C GLY A 270 9.97 2.07 -2.35
N SER A 271 9.17 1.21 -2.98
CA SER A 271 8.25 1.61 -4.05
C SER A 271 6.86 1.00 -3.93
N LEU A 272 5.84 1.84 -4.13
CA LEU A 272 4.44 1.43 -4.24
C LEU A 272 3.91 1.80 -5.63
N ASN A 273 3.42 0.80 -6.36
CA ASN A 273 2.77 0.97 -7.65
C ASN A 273 1.34 0.42 -7.61
N ILE A 274 0.37 1.30 -7.75
CA ILE A 274 -1.05 0.99 -7.87
C ILE A 274 -1.50 1.38 -9.29
N LYS A 275 -2.07 0.42 -10.01
CA LYS A 275 -2.51 0.64 -11.38
C LYS A 275 -3.79 -0.10 -11.69
N ASP A 276 -4.69 0.61 -12.37
CA ASP A 276 -5.98 0.10 -12.80
C ASP A 276 -6.85 -0.30 -11.60
N THR A 277 -6.84 0.44 -10.48
CA THR A 277 -7.54 0.03 -9.24
C THR A 277 -8.78 0.88 -8.97
N THR A 278 -9.83 0.28 -8.40
CA THR A 278 -11.03 1.00 -7.95
C THR A 278 -11.16 0.95 -6.43
N PHE A 279 -11.37 2.12 -5.83
CA PHE A 279 -11.76 2.30 -4.43
C PHE A 279 -13.18 2.86 -4.40
N GLU A 280 -14.10 2.13 -3.80
CA GLU A 280 -15.52 2.46 -3.75
C GLU A 280 -16.01 2.45 -2.29
N SER A 281 -16.56 3.57 -1.83
CA SER A 281 -17.10 3.72 -0.47
C SER A 281 -16.12 3.37 0.65
N CYS A 282 -14.80 3.44 0.40
CA CYS A 282 -13.80 3.25 1.43
C CYS A 282 -13.78 4.44 2.39
N THR A 283 -13.67 4.18 3.69
CA THR A 283 -13.73 5.24 4.71
C THR A 283 -12.67 5.14 5.78
N CYS A 284 -12.25 6.27 6.32
CA CYS A 284 -11.55 6.33 7.60
C CYS A 284 -12.32 7.23 8.56
N THR A 285 -12.20 6.99 9.86
CA THR A 285 -12.82 7.83 10.90
C THR A 285 -11.74 8.69 11.55
N GLN A 286 -12.02 9.97 11.82
CA GLN A 286 -11.10 10.81 12.58
C GLN A 286 -10.65 10.10 13.87
N SER A 287 -9.37 10.15 14.22
CA SER A 287 -8.31 11.03 13.69
C SER A 287 -7.58 10.55 12.41
N GLY A 288 -8.15 9.60 11.67
CA GLY A 288 -7.63 9.16 10.37
C GLY A 288 -7.69 10.19 9.25
N ASN A 289 -6.81 9.99 8.25
CA ASN A 289 -6.80 10.68 6.95
C ASN A 289 -6.94 9.66 5.80
N GLY A 290 -7.30 10.12 4.60
CA GLY A 290 -7.29 9.26 3.40
C GLY A 290 -8.33 8.13 3.44
N GLY A 291 -9.60 8.43 3.19
CA GLY A 291 -10.66 7.42 3.20
C GLY A 291 -10.41 6.25 2.24
N GLY A 292 -9.83 6.52 1.07
CA GLY A 292 -9.36 5.49 0.14
C GLY A 292 -7.93 5.04 0.46
N ILE A 293 -6.96 5.94 0.36
CA ILE A 293 -5.53 5.66 0.54
C ILE A 293 -4.89 6.71 1.45
N ALA A 294 -4.03 6.28 2.37
CA ALA A 294 -3.12 7.15 3.10
C ALA A 294 -1.67 6.68 2.91
N LEU A 295 -0.77 7.59 2.52
CA LEU A 295 0.63 7.30 2.23
C LEU A 295 1.58 8.16 3.08
N ILE A 296 2.60 7.53 3.64
CA ILE A 296 3.79 8.19 4.19
C ILE A 296 4.96 7.87 3.25
N GLN A 297 5.50 8.91 2.60
CA GLN A 297 6.55 8.79 1.59
C GLN A 297 7.87 9.38 2.12
N GLY A 298 8.87 8.52 2.32
CA GLY A 298 10.25 8.89 2.62
C GLY A 298 10.99 9.58 1.46
N ILE A 299 12.18 10.13 1.76
CA ILE A 299 12.95 11.00 0.86
C ILE A 299 13.42 10.37 -0.47
N SER A 300 13.55 9.04 -0.53
CA SER A 300 13.95 8.27 -1.72
C SER A 300 12.83 7.37 -2.25
N SER A 301 11.66 7.41 -1.61
CA SER A 301 10.57 6.48 -1.87
C SER A 301 9.80 6.82 -3.14
N ILE A 302 9.34 5.80 -3.85
CA ILE A 302 8.63 5.94 -5.12
C ILE A 302 7.15 5.63 -4.93
N ILE A 303 6.28 6.55 -5.38
CA ILE A 303 4.83 6.30 -5.48
C ILE A 303 4.34 6.50 -6.91
N SER A 304 3.60 5.51 -7.40
CA SER A 304 2.92 5.55 -8.70
C SER A 304 1.48 5.07 -8.55
N ILE A 305 0.50 5.94 -8.73
CA ILE A 305 -0.94 5.61 -8.75
C ILE A 305 -1.48 6.01 -10.12
N THR A 306 -1.88 5.05 -10.95
CA THR A 306 -2.30 5.35 -12.32
C THR A 306 -3.60 4.67 -12.71
N ASN A 307 -4.38 5.32 -13.58
CA ASN A 307 -5.64 4.81 -14.12
C ASN A 307 -6.58 4.23 -13.04
N SER A 308 -6.64 4.89 -11.89
CA SER A 308 -7.36 4.41 -10.70
C SER A 308 -8.53 5.33 -10.36
N SER A 309 -9.60 4.75 -9.80
CA SER A 309 -10.86 5.44 -9.52
C SER A 309 -11.16 5.45 -8.04
N PHE A 310 -11.67 6.57 -7.54
CA PHE A 310 -12.08 6.80 -6.16
C PHE A 310 -13.52 7.29 -6.18
N ILE A 311 -14.42 6.45 -5.68
CA ILE A 311 -15.87 6.65 -5.72
C ILE A 311 -16.36 6.67 -4.28
N ASP A 312 -16.97 7.77 -3.87
CA ASP A 312 -17.56 7.97 -2.54
C ASP A 312 -16.61 7.62 -1.38
N CYS A 313 -15.29 7.82 -1.55
CA CYS A 313 -14.32 7.61 -0.48
C CYS A 313 -14.36 8.78 0.51
N LYS A 314 -14.41 8.51 1.81
CA LYS A 314 -14.63 9.56 2.82
C LYS A 314 -13.76 9.48 4.05
N THR A 315 -13.41 10.65 4.57
CA THR A 315 -12.96 10.79 5.94
C THR A 315 -14.11 11.26 6.81
N ILE A 316 -14.53 10.42 7.76
CA ILE A 316 -15.73 10.62 8.58
C ILE A 316 -15.36 11.39 9.84
N SER A 317 -16.13 12.44 10.15
CA SER A 317 -15.96 13.23 11.36
C SER A 317 -16.20 12.43 12.63
N ASN A 318 -15.37 12.61 13.65
CA ASN A 318 -15.54 11.99 14.96
C ASN A 318 -15.68 13.09 16.03
N SER A 319 -16.85 13.17 16.66
CA SER A 319 -17.10 14.20 17.68
C SER A 319 -16.25 14.04 18.95
N SER A 320 -15.72 12.84 19.20
CA SER A 320 -14.89 12.56 20.37
C SER A 320 -13.41 12.88 20.15
N ASP A 321 -12.95 12.90 18.89
CA ASP A 321 -11.59 13.28 18.50
C ASP A 321 -11.65 13.96 17.13
N GLN A 322 -11.56 15.29 17.12
CA GLN A 322 -11.70 16.09 15.90
C GLN A 322 -10.35 16.42 15.25
N ARG A 323 -9.27 15.79 15.69
CA ARG A 323 -7.95 15.97 15.07
C ARG A 323 -7.94 15.39 13.66
N TYR A 324 -7.14 16.00 12.77
CA TYR A 324 -6.93 15.54 11.40
C TYR A 324 -8.24 15.47 10.59
N GLY A 325 -8.38 14.54 9.65
CA GLY A 325 -9.60 14.36 8.85
C GLY A 325 -9.44 14.75 7.38
N TRP A 326 -8.22 14.82 6.89
CA TRP A 326 -7.86 15.35 5.57
C TRP A 326 -7.83 14.27 4.50
N GLY A 327 -8.01 14.66 3.24
CA GLY A 327 -7.93 13.73 2.12
C GLY A 327 -9.10 12.75 2.12
N GLY A 328 -10.20 13.09 1.45
CA GLY A 328 -11.38 12.20 1.43
C GLY A 328 -11.10 10.89 0.72
N ALA A 329 -10.47 10.99 -0.46
CA ALA A 329 -9.96 9.81 -1.17
C ALA A 329 -8.50 9.50 -0.83
N ILE A 330 -7.60 10.46 -0.97
CA ILE A 330 -6.16 10.25 -0.81
C ILE A 330 -5.56 11.27 0.16
N PHE A 331 -4.78 10.79 1.12
CA PHE A 331 -3.88 11.60 1.92
C PHE A 331 -2.42 11.17 1.67
N ILE A 332 -1.52 12.14 1.53
CA ILE A 332 -0.08 11.89 1.34
C ILE A 332 0.70 12.80 2.26
N GLN A 333 1.57 12.22 3.08
CA GLN A 333 2.67 12.94 3.70
C GLN A 333 3.94 12.61 2.93
N THR A 334 4.54 13.60 2.27
CA THR A 334 5.79 13.42 1.52
C THR A 334 6.95 14.15 2.18
N GLN A 335 8.07 13.45 2.33
CA GLN A 335 9.35 14.01 2.76
C GLN A 335 10.21 14.45 1.57
N ILE A 336 9.73 14.28 0.33
CA ILE A 336 10.47 14.69 -0.87
C ILE A 336 10.32 16.20 -1.05
N ASP A 337 11.43 16.91 -1.05
CA ASP A 337 11.44 18.33 -1.36
C ASP A 337 10.98 18.59 -2.79
N ALA A 338 10.26 19.70 -2.98
CA ALA A 338 9.67 20.05 -4.28
C ALA A 338 10.69 20.06 -5.43
N GLU A 339 11.96 20.44 -5.19
CA GLU A 339 13.01 20.43 -6.21
C GLU A 339 13.39 19.03 -6.72
N ASN A 340 13.15 17.99 -5.92
CA ASN A 340 13.43 16.61 -6.25
C ASN A 340 12.19 15.86 -6.74
N LEU A 341 10.99 16.43 -6.55
CA LEU A 341 9.72 15.83 -6.96
C LEU A 341 9.63 15.73 -8.50
N ASN A 342 9.60 14.52 -9.02
CA ASN A 342 9.56 14.25 -10.45
C ASN A 342 8.82 12.93 -10.74
N GLN A 343 8.68 12.56 -12.02
CA GLN A 343 7.91 11.39 -12.45
C GLN A 343 8.42 10.04 -11.90
N THR A 344 9.69 9.95 -11.49
CA THR A 344 10.25 8.75 -10.87
C THR A 344 9.71 8.58 -9.46
N TYR A 345 9.69 9.65 -8.66
CA TYR A 345 9.35 9.55 -7.24
C TYR A 345 7.87 9.76 -6.95
N PHE A 346 7.18 10.57 -7.75
CA PHE A 346 5.79 10.91 -7.53
C PHE A 346 5.03 10.94 -8.87
N LEU A 347 4.13 9.98 -9.07
CA LEU A 347 3.31 9.89 -10.26
C LEU A 347 1.87 9.51 -9.91
N MET A 348 0.92 10.38 -10.24
CA MET A 348 -0.50 10.19 -10.03
C MET A 348 -1.27 10.54 -11.29
N ARG A 349 -1.49 9.59 -12.20
CA ARG A 349 -2.02 9.91 -13.53
C ARG A 349 -3.33 9.23 -13.86
N ASP A 350 -4.13 9.95 -14.62
CA ASP A 350 -5.39 9.49 -15.17
C ASP A 350 -6.34 8.98 -14.08
N LEU A 351 -6.35 9.69 -12.95
CA LEU A 351 -7.21 9.39 -11.82
C LEU A 351 -8.66 9.81 -12.10
N ILE A 352 -9.60 9.13 -11.47
CA ILE A 352 -11.02 9.46 -11.52
C ILE A 352 -11.51 9.65 -10.07
N PHE A 353 -12.19 10.76 -9.81
CA PHE A 353 -12.80 11.02 -8.50
C PHE A 353 -14.30 11.27 -8.68
N THR A 354 -15.13 10.70 -7.81
CA THR A 354 -16.58 10.92 -7.78
C THR A 354 -17.07 10.85 -6.35
N GLY A 355 -17.67 11.92 -5.84
CA GLY A 355 -18.36 11.91 -4.53
C GLY A 355 -17.48 11.82 -3.28
N SER A 356 -16.16 11.84 -3.41
CA SER A 356 -15.23 11.80 -2.26
C SER A 356 -15.32 13.04 -1.39
N GLU A 357 -15.14 12.88 -0.08
CA GLU A 357 -15.38 13.93 0.91
C GLU A 357 -14.43 13.84 2.11
N ALA A 358 -13.78 14.96 2.45
CA ALA A 358 -12.94 15.09 3.63
C ALA A 358 -13.69 15.88 4.72
N VAL A 359 -13.25 15.75 5.98
CA VAL A 359 -13.77 16.59 7.06
C VAL A 359 -13.46 18.05 6.77
N ASN A 360 -14.44 18.93 6.99
CA ASN A 360 -14.38 20.36 6.68
C ASN A 360 -14.01 20.69 5.22
N SER A 361 -14.20 19.73 4.30
CA SER A 361 -13.78 19.84 2.91
C SER A 361 -12.28 20.12 2.70
N ILE A 362 -11.44 19.63 3.61
CA ILE A 362 -9.98 19.80 3.54
C ILE A 362 -9.39 18.71 2.62
N GLY A 363 -9.35 18.99 1.33
CA GLY A 363 -8.86 18.06 0.30
C GLY A 363 -9.82 16.90 0.07
N ASN A 364 -11.03 17.18 -0.44
CA ASN A 364 -12.04 16.15 -0.69
C ASN A 364 -11.52 14.97 -1.54
N ASN A 365 -10.69 15.26 -2.53
CA ASN A 365 -10.03 14.22 -3.33
C ASN A 365 -8.65 13.91 -2.78
N ILE A 366 -7.77 14.92 -2.74
CA ILE A 366 -6.38 14.74 -2.34
C ILE A 366 -5.98 15.83 -1.34
N HIS A 367 -5.30 15.40 -0.28
CA HIS A 367 -4.57 16.28 0.61
C HIS A 367 -3.09 15.89 0.69
N ILE A 368 -2.19 16.88 0.58
CA ILE A 368 -0.73 16.66 0.61
C ILE A 368 -0.10 17.47 1.74
N GLN A 369 0.51 16.78 2.68
CA GLN A 369 1.44 17.37 3.64
C GLN A 369 2.86 17.31 3.07
N SER A 370 3.53 18.46 2.95
CA SER A 370 4.87 18.57 2.33
C SER A 370 5.76 19.60 3.05
N SER A 371 7.05 19.66 2.73
CA SER A 371 7.95 20.68 3.32
C SER A 371 7.59 22.11 2.88
N ASN A 372 7.06 22.27 1.67
CA ASN A 372 6.53 23.52 1.12
C ASN A 372 5.41 23.22 0.10
N THR A 373 4.17 23.45 0.51
CA THR A 373 2.95 23.15 -0.24
C THR A 373 2.86 23.95 -1.53
N TYR A 374 3.22 25.23 -1.47
CA TYR A 374 3.18 26.14 -2.62
C TYR A 374 4.12 25.66 -3.74
N ASN A 375 5.38 25.35 -3.40
CA ASN A 375 6.36 24.84 -4.37
C ASN A 375 6.01 23.43 -4.85
N THR A 376 5.50 22.57 -3.96
CA THR A 376 5.05 21.22 -4.30
C THR A 376 3.95 21.26 -5.36
N GLY A 377 2.92 22.09 -5.16
CA GLY A 377 1.84 22.27 -6.11
C GLY A 377 2.29 22.81 -7.47
N ILE A 378 3.24 23.76 -7.48
CA ILE A 378 3.88 24.26 -8.70
C ILE A 378 4.54 23.11 -9.49
N VAL A 379 5.38 22.31 -8.83
CA VAL A 379 6.14 21.22 -9.49
C VAL A 379 5.21 20.12 -10.00
N ILE A 380 4.16 19.79 -9.25
CA ILE A 380 3.10 18.87 -9.67
C ILE A 380 2.45 19.34 -10.97
N ALA A 381 2.05 20.62 -11.05
CA ALA A 381 1.38 21.18 -12.22
C ALA A 381 2.30 21.20 -13.46
N LEU A 382 3.53 21.69 -13.29
CA LEU A 382 4.49 21.86 -14.39
C LEU A 382 4.94 20.56 -15.03
N ASN A 383 5.15 19.52 -14.22
CA ASN A 383 5.59 18.21 -14.70
C ASN A 383 4.42 17.25 -14.96
N SER A 384 3.18 17.74 -14.77
CA SER A 384 1.95 16.95 -14.85
C SER A 384 2.07 15.64 -14.06
N LEU A 385 2.51 15.77 -12.80
CA LEU A 385 2.69 14.64 -11.89
C LEU A 385 1.34 14.15 -11.34
N LEU A 386 0.34 15.03 -11.26
CA LEU A 386 -1.04 14.68 -10.91
C LEU A 386 -1.98 15.02 -12.06
N THR A 387 -2.66 14.04 -12.67
CA THR A 387 -3.69 14.28 -13.70
C THR A 387 -4.99 13.56 -13.35
N VAL A 388 -6.11 14.20 -13.72
CA VAL A 388 -7.47 13.69 -13.49
C VAL A 388 -8.17 13.62 -14.85
N LYS A 389 -8.80 12.49 -15.14
CA LYS A 389 -9.48 12.30 -16.43
C LYS A 389 -10.59 13.34 -16.61
N ASP A 390 -10.76 13.76 -17.86
CA ASP A 390 -11.77 14.73 -18.29
C ASP A 390 -11.72 16.09 -17.55
N THR A 391 -10.59 16.40 -16.90
CA THR A 391 -10.37 17.64 -16.12
C THR A 391 -9.15 18.42 -16.63
N PRO A 392 -9.18 18.95 -17.87
CA PRO A 392 -8.01 19.59 -18.50
C PRO A 392 -7.58 20.91 -17.83
N ASN A 393 -8.45 21.52 -17.02
CA ASN A 393 -8.22 22.78 -16.31
C ASN A 393 -7.96 22.59 -14.80
N LEU A 394 -7.55 21.37 -14.38
CA LEU A 394 -7.31 21.02 -12.97
C LEU A 394 -6.50 22.07 -12.21
N TYR A 395 -5.40 22.56 -12.81
CA TYR A 395 -4.46 23.46 -12.13
C TYR A 395 -4.90 24.92 -12.13
N THR A 396 -5.80 25.32 -13.03
CA THR A 396 -6.14 26.74 -13.26
C THR A 396 -7.54 27.11 -12.77
N SER A 397 -8.45 26.15 -12.61
CA SER A 397 -9.79 26.42 -12.10
C SER A 397 -9.80 26.51 -10.57
N PRO A 398 -10.32 27.60 -9.98
CA PRO A 398 -10.51 27.71 -8.53
C PRO A 398 -11.64 26.82 -8.00
N GLU A 399 -12.47 26.24 -8.88
CA GLU A 399 -13.55 25.32 -8.49
C GLU A 399 -13.03 24.06 -7.79
N TYR A 400 -11.77 23.69 -8.06
CA TYR A 400 -11.13 22.50 -7.50
C TYR A 400 -10.34 22.77 -6.21
N SER A 401 -10.33 24.01 -5.70
CA SER A 401 -9.45 24.39 -4.59
C SER A 401 -9.65 23.59 -3.31
N ASN A 402 -10.90 23.24 -2.95
CA ASN A 402 -11.17 22.39 -1.77
C ASN A 402 -10.99 20.89 -2.05
N TYR A 403 -10.86 20.50 -3.32
CA TYR A 403 -10.66 19.09 -3.69
C TYR A 403 -9.19 18.69 -3.64
N TYR A 404 -8.28 19.64 -3.87
CA TYR A 404 -6.84 19.42 -3.91
C TYR A 404 -6.16 20.47 -3.02
N MET A 405 -5.87 20.08 -1.78
CA MET A 405 -5.30 20.96 -0.76
C MET A 405 -4.00 20.41 -0.22
N GLY A 406 -3.24 21.23 0.50
CA GLY A 406 -2.08 20.78 1.23
C GLY A 406 -1.77 21.63 2.44
N ILE A 407 -0.77 21.21 3.20
CA ILE A 407 -0.26 21.91 4.38
C ILE A 407 1.24 21.75 4.49
N ASP A 408 1.91 22.84 4.89
CA ASP A 408 3.33 22.79 5.21
C ASP A 408 3.53 21.99 6.49
N GLN A 409 4.46 21.03 6.48
CA GLN A 409 4.75 20.19 7.64
C GLN A 409 5.08 21.01 8.89
N SER A 410 5.69 22.19 8.74
CA SER A 410 6.01 23.10 9.85
C SER A 410 4.78 23.72 10.52
N LYS A 411 3.61 23.69 9.88
CA LYS A 411 2.34 24.20 10.40
C LYS A 411 1.48 23.13 11.04
N VAL A 412 1.89 21.86 10.99
CA VAL A 412 1.15 20.75 11.59
C VAL A 412 1.31 20.77 13.13
N ILE A 413 0.18 20.74 13.84
CA ILE A 413 -0.04 20.81 15.28
C ILE A 413 -0.98 19.66 15.71
N ASP A 414 -0.58 18.42 15.45
CA ASP A 414 -1.31 17.20 15.83
C ASP A 414 -2.79 17.20 15.36
N GLY A 415 -3.05 17.72 14.16
CA GLY A 415 -4.40 17.74 13.58
C GLY A 415 -5.32 18.85 14.12
N ASN A 416 -4.81 19.82 14.89
CA ASN A 416 -5.56 20.96 15.46
C ASN A 416 -5.29 22.30 14.74
N GLU A 417 -4.73 22.24 13.55
CA GLU A 417 -4.35 23.39 12.74
C GLU A 417 -5.60 24.17 12.30
N PRO A 418 -5.54 25.51 12.29
CA PRO A 418 -6.63 26.31 11.77
C PRO A 418 -6.82 26.02 10.27
N TYR A 419 -8.07 26.09 9.80
CA TYR A 419 -8.40 25.89 8.39
C TYR A 419 -7.52 26.71 7.43
N SER A 420 -7.12 27.92 7.84
CA SER A 420 -6.27 28.83 7.06
C SER A 420 -4.85 28.33 6.80
N ASP A 421 -4.39 27.28 7.49
CA ASP A 421 -3.09 26.68 7.20
C ASP A 421 -3.16 25.63 6.09
N HIS A 422 -4.38 25.22 5.70
CA HIS A 422 -4.61 24.37 4.55
C HIS A 422 -4.86 25.22 3.30
N GLU A 423 -3.94 25.13 2.34
CA GLU A 423 -3.95 25.95 1.14
C GLU A 423 -4.31 25.10 -0.09
N PRO A 424 -5.01 25.67 -1.09
CA PRO A 424 -5.20 25.00 -2.38
C PRO A 424 -3.85 24.70 -3.04
N LEU A 425 -3.66 23.46 -3.51
CA LEU A 425 -2.37 23.02 -4.08
C LEU A 425 -1.93 23.87 -5.27
N PHE A 426 -2.86 24.29 -6.14
CA PHE A 426 -2.52 24.93 -7.41
C PHE A 426 -2.70 26.46 -7.41
N VAL A 427 -2.68 27.10 -6.23
CA VAL A 427 -2.91 28.54 -6.11
C VAL A 427 -2.01 29.37 -7.04
N ALA A 428 -0.73 29.02 -7.18
CA ALA A 428 0.20 29.73 -8.05
C ALA A 428 -0.23 29.77 -9.53
N ALA A 429 -0.80 28.66 -10.03
CA ALA A 429 -1.30 28.55 -11.39
C ALA A 429 -2.68 29.22 -11.57
N GLN A 430 -3.43 29.40 -10.47
CA GLN A 430 -4.73 30.09 -10.46
C GLN A 430 -4.59 31.63 -10.42
N THR A 431 -3.52 32.17 -9.84
CA THR A 431 -3.39 33.61 -9.54
C THR A 431 -2.42 34.38 -10.45
N ASP A 432 -2.14 33.90 -11.67
CA ASP A 432 -1.16 34.47 -12.62
C ASP A 432 0.25 34.71 -12.03
N SER A 433 0.52 34.19 -10.83
CA SER A 433 1.67 34.53 -9.98
C SER A 433 2.99 33.95 -10.47
N VAL A 434 2.94 33.25 -11.60
CA VAL A 434 4.10 32.72 -12.30
C VAL A 434 4.74 33.80 -13.20
N THR A 435 4.11 34.97 -13.43
CA THR A 435 4.66 36.00 -14.34
C THR A 435 4.99 37.32 -13.64
N LYS A 436 6.29 37.68 -13.56
CA LYS A 436 6.74 39.03 -13.14
C LYS A 436 7.19 39.82 -14.36
N GLN A 437 6.69 41.05 -14.49
CA GLN A 437 7.11 41.95 -15.56
C GLN A 437 8.10 42.99 -15.05
N TYR A 438 9.19 43.16 -15.80
CA TYR A 438 10.19 44.20 -15.62
C TYR A 438 10.23 45.11 -16.84
N TYR A 439 10.62 46.36 -16.65
CA TYR A 439 10.64 47.38 -17.70
C TYR A 439 12.01 48.04 -17.76
N ILE A 440 12.57 48.11 -18.97
CA ILE A 440 13.84 48.74 -19.28
C ILE A 440 13.62 49.96 -20.18
N ARG A 441 14.24 51.08 -19.83
CA ARG A 441 14.33 52.28 -20.65
C ARG A 441 15.75 52.82 -20.56
N SER A 442 16.41 53.13 -21.68
CA SER A 442 17.81 53.56 -21.65
C SER A 442 18.02 55.06 -21.38
N PHE A 443 16.98 55.88 -21.58
CA PHE A 443 17.02 57.34 -21.44
C PHE A 443 16.15 57.82 -20.26
N ASN A 444 16.66 58.78 -19.48
CA ASN A 444 15.99 59.36 -18.30
C ASN A 444 15.47 58.33 -17.28
N SER A 445 16.24 57.27 -17.04
CA SER A 445 15.99 56.23 -16.06
C SER A 445 17.26 55.96 -15.25
N PHE A 446 17.07 55.34 -14.08
CA PHE A 446 18.15 54.93 -13.18
C PHE A 446 17.95 53.47 -12.79
N ASP A 447 19.03 52.79 -12.45
CA ASP A 447 19.01 51.42 -11.91
C ASP A 447 18.65 51.47 -10.42
N GLU A 448 17.39 51.86 -10.17
CA GLU A 448 16.84 52.09 -8.84
C GLU A 448 15.40 51.53 -8.82
N ASN A 449 14.99 50.88 -7.72
CA ASN A 449 13.67 50.26 -7.51
C ASN A 449 13.40 48.96 -8.32
N ASP A 450 12.16 48.50 -8.30
CA ASP A 450 11.75 47.16 -8.78
C ASP A 450 11.55 47.06 -10.32
N CYS A 451 12.00 48.06 -11.08
CA CYS A 451 11.88 48.16 -12.54
C CYS A 451 10.44 48.02 -13.07
N SER A 452 9.49 48.74 -12.50
CA SER A 452 8.08 48.74 -12.90
C SER A 452 7.82 49.56 -14.17
N SER A 453 6.61 49.47 -14.73
CA SER A 453 6.23 50.25 -15.92
C SER A 453 6.30 51.77 -15.69
N THR A 454 6.06 52.22 -14.46
CA THR A 454 6.10 53.64 -14.06
C THR A 454 7.50 54.10 -13.64
N SER A 455 8.37 53.18 -13.22
CA SER A 455 9.77 53.44 -12.89
C SER A 455 10.69 52.39 -13.56
N PRO A 456 10.92 52.51 -14.89
CA PRO A 456 11.74 51.54 -15.62
C PRO A 456 13.21 51.66 -15.23
N CYS A 457 13.91 50.53 -15.18
CA CYS A 457 15.36 50.51 -14.93
C CYS A 457 16.16 50.79 -16.20
N LYS A 458 17.45 51.10 -16.02
CA LYS A 458 18.35 51.46 -17.11
C LYS A 458 18.99 50.25 -17.78
N THR A 459 19.30 49.20 -17.01
CA THR A 459 20.03 48.02 -17.50
C THR A 459 19.36 46.70 -17.11
N ILE A 460 19.48 45.70 -17.99
CA ILE A 460 19.05 44.32 -17.70
C ILE A 460 19.89 43.71 -16.58
N ASN A 461 21.18 44.04 -16.49
CA ASN A 461 22.07 43.55 -15.44
C ASN A 461 21.55 43.90 -14.04
N TYR A 462 20.93 45.07 -13.89
CA TYR A 462 20.33 45.44 -12.62
C TYR A 462 19.19 44.49 -12.24
N ILE A 463 18.26 44.17 -13.16
CA ILE A 463 17.20 43.17 -12.93
C ILE A 463 17.80 41.83 -12.50
N LEU A 464 18.85 41.36 -13.19
CA LEU A 464 19.50 40.08 -12.89
C LEU A 464 20.27 40.08 -11.57
N SER A 465 20.56 41.25 -11.00
CA SER A 465 21.22 41.40 -9.70
C SER A 465 20.26 41.51 -8.52
N GLN A 466 18.95 41.67 -8.78
CA GLN A 466 17.94 41.74 -7.72
C GLN A 466 17.69 40.36 -7.11
N THR A 467 17.27 40.36 -5.84
CA THR A 467 16.69 39.16 -5.22
C THR A 467 15.43 38.77 -5.97
N LEU A 468 15.23 37.46 -6.18
CA LEU A 468 14.02 36.94 -6.78
C LEU A 468 12.79 37.40 -5.98
N PRO A 469 11.67 37.75 -6.65
CA PRO A 469 10.43 38.06 -5.95
C PRO A 469 10.01 36.94 -5.02
N GLU A 470 9.31 37.28 -3.94
CA GLU A 470 8.68 36.28 -3.08
C GLU A 470 7.72 35.40 -3.91
N GLY A 471 7.86 34.08 -3.81
CA GLY A 471 7.12 33.11 -4.63
C GLY A 471 7.68 32.84 -6.03
N PHE A 472 8.80 33.47 -6.43
CA PHE A 472 9.46 33.21 -7.71
C PHE A 472 10.36 31.97 -7.62
N VAL A 473 10.14 30.99 -8.50
CA VAL A 473 10.89 29.74 -8.51
C VAL A 473 11.74 29.66 -9.79
N LYS A 474 13.05 29.47 -9.60
CA LYS A 474 14.02 29.40 -10.69
C LYS A 474 13.66 28.26 -11.66
N GLY A 475 13.53 28.60 -12.95
CA GLY A 475 13.15 27.64 -14.00
C GLY A 475 11.64 27.49 -14.20
N LEU A 476 10.81 28.06 -13.32
CA LEU A 476 9.36 27.89 -13.31
C LEU A 476 8.61 29.22 -13.48
N SER A 477 9.10 30.29 -12.86
CA SER A 477 8.53 31.62 -13.00
C SER A 477 9.03 32.33 -14.27
N VAL A 478 8.11 32.95 -15.00
CA VAL A 478 8.34 33.72 -16.21
C VAL A 478 8.64 35.17 -15.84
N ALA A 479 9.87 35.61 -16.10
CA ALA A 479 10.22 37.03 -16.07
C ALA A 479 10.07 37.61 -17.48
N ILE A 480 9.13 38.54 -17.67
CA ILE A 480 8.98 39.27 -18.93
C ILE A 480 9.74 40.60 -18.82
N ILE A 481 10.74 40.80 -19.66
CA ILE A 481 11.49 42.07 -19.73
C ILE A 481 10.98 42.88 -20.92
N ASN A 482 10.25 43.96 -20.63
CA ASN A 482 9.74 44.90 -21.61
C ASN A 482 10.78 45.99 -21.90
N MET A 483 11.26 46.10 -23.13
CA MET A 483 12.24 47.11 -23.53
C MET A 483 11.58 48.28 -24.28
N TYR A 484 11.66 49.49 -23.72
CA TYR A 484 11.28 50.72 -24.40
C TYR A 484 12.40 51.20 -25.32
N ILE A 485 12.23 50.99 -26.63
CA ILE A 485 13.16 51.47 -27.65
C ILE A 485 12.66 52.83 -28.15
N TYR A 486 13.42 53.89 -27.88
CA TYR A 486 13.20 55.19 -28.52
C TYR A 486 13.66 55.12 -29.98
N SER A 487 12.72 55.10 -30.91
CA SER A 487 12.97 55.41 -32.31
C SER A 487 13.13 56.93 -32.42
N MET A 488 14.36 57.42 -32.59
CA MET A 488 14.54 58.76 -33.18
C MET A 488 14.05 58.67 -34.62
N HIS A 489 12.89 59.27 -34.91
CA HIS A 489 12.64 59.70 -36.27
C HIS A 489 13.65 60.81 -36.57
N CYS A 490 14.51 60.53 -37.55
CA CYS A 490 15.64 61.33 -37.99
C CYS A 490 15.31 62.81 -38.20
#